data_AF-A0A4Y7UBV2-F1
#
_entry.id   AF-A0A4Y7UBV2-F1
#
_cell.length_a   1.000
_cell.length_b   1.000
_cell.length_c   1.000
_cell.angle_alpha   90.00
_cell.angle_beta   90.00
_cell.angle_gamma   90.00
#
_symmetry.space_group_name_H-M   'P 1'
#
loop_
_entity.id
_entity.type
_entity.pdbx_description
1 polymer ?
#
loop_
_entity_poly.entity_id
_entity_poly.type
_entity_poly.pdbx_seq_one_letter_code
_entity_poly.pdbx_strand_id
1 'polypeptide(L)'
;MKFIKKSYYYFFYKIYRSIEYTSELSGGKFLTEYKAGLVMLALETWILLSLGAYYVIYTKNFIELTISMPIVYVPAVIVYAFNYLTIHYKDRWKRYNVEFANYSKRKNRIGGWIVFGIILLIISNLIYAFYLMGKVEWNKYR
;
A
#
# COMPACT_ATOMS: atom_id res chain seq x y z
N MET A 1 -13.10 -15.89 -2.25
CA MET A 1 -13.05 -14.48 -2.69
C MET A 1 -13.66 -13.45 -1.72
N LYS A 2 -14.72 -13.75 -0.95
CA LYS A 2 -15.34 -12.78 -0.01
C LYS A 2 -14.39 -12.28 1.09
N PHE A 3 -13.53 -13.14 1.63
CA PHE A 3 -12.59 -12.79 2.70
C PHE A 3 -11.54 -11.76 2.26
N ILE A 4 -10.78 -12.06 1.19
CA ILE A 4 -9.72 -11.17 0.66
C ILE A 4 -10.28 -9.77 0.38
N LYS A 5 -11.43 -9.70 -0.29
CA LYS A 5 -12.12 -8.45 -0.57
C LYS A 5 -12.44 -7.68 0.72
N LYS A 6 -13.02 -8.36 1.71
CA LYS A 6 -13.39 -7.76 3.00
C LYS A 6 -12.15 -7.28 3.77
N SER A 7 -11.06 -8.04 3.75
CA SER A 7 -9.78 -7.66 4.37
C SER A 7 -9.16 -6.44 3.70
N TYR A 8 -9.17 -6.36 2.36
CA TYR A 8 -8.71 -5.19 1.62
C TYR A 8 -9.50 -3.93 2.00
N TYR A 9 -10.84 -4.00 1.99
CA TYR A 9 -11.66 -2.86 2.41
C TYR A 9 -11.50 -2.52 3.88
N TYR A 10 -11.25 -3.50 4.76
CA TYR A 10 -11.00 -3.25 6.18
C TYR A 10 -9.65 -2.55 6.38
N PHE A 11 -8.63 -2.96 5.62
CA PHE A 11 -7.33 -2.30 5.62
C PHE A 11 -7.45 -0.84 5.17
N PHE A 12 -8.11 -0.60 4.03
CA PHE A 12 -8.44 0.75 3.57
C PHE A 12 -9.24 1.55 4.60
N TYR A 13 -10.28 0.96 5.20
CA TYR A 13 -11.10 1.60 6.24
C TYR A 13 -10.25 2.10 7.41
N LYS A 14 -9.31 1.28 7.90
CA LYS A 14 -8.46 1.68 9.02
C LYS A 14 -7.52 2.83 8.66
N ILE A 15 -6.98 2.85 7.44
CA ILE A 15 -6.19 3.98 6.92
C ILE A 15 -7.08 5.23 6.81
N TYR A 16 -8.23 5.11 6.17
CA TYR A 16 -9.21 6.19 6.02
C TYR A 16 -9.57 6.81 7.36
N ARG A 17 -9.95 6.01 8.37
CA ARG A 17 -10.30 6.51 9.71
C ARG A 17 -9.12 7.16 10.42
N SER A 18 -7.90 6.67 10.21
CA SER A 18 -6.70 7.29 10.76
C SER A 18 -6.44 8.66 10.15
N ILE A 19 -6.59 8.80 8.83
CA ILE A 19 -6.42 10.07 8.13
C ILE A 19 -7.56 11.04 8.44
N GLU A 20 -8.79 10.53 8.59
CA GLU A 20 -9.94 11.34 8.99
C GLU A 20 -9.68 11.97 10.36
N TYR A 21 -9.26 11.16 11.34
CA TYR A 21 -8.92 11.62 12.67
C TYR A 21 -7.81 12.67 12.67
N THR A 22 -6.72 12.45 11.93
CA THR A 22 -5.62 13.43 11.86
C THR A 22 -5.98 14.68 11.08
N SER A 23 -6.83 14.58 10.04
CA SER A 23 -7.30 15.73 9.25
C SER A 23 -8.30 16.59 10.03
N GLU A 24 -9.13 15.98 10.88
CA GLU A 24 -9.99 16.71 11.83
C GLU A 24 -9.16 17.57 12.79
N LEU A 25 -8.03 17.03 13.27
CA LEU A 25 -7.14 17.73 14.18
C LEU A 25 -6.34 18.86 13.52
N SER A 26 -6.10 18.82 12.20
CA SER A 26 -5.18 19.70 11.48
C SER A 26 -5.83 20.75 10.58
N GLY A 27 -7.16 20.93 10.64
CA GLY A 27 -7.84 22.04 9.97
C GLY A 27 -8.88 21.68 8.92
N GLY A 28 -9.32 20.42 8.81
CA GLY A 28 -10.56 20.07 8.10
C GLY A 28 -10.54 18.72 7.36
N LYS A 29 -11.72 18.10 7.23
CA LYS A 29 -11.95 16.77 6.61
C LYS A 29 -11.90 16.76 5.08
N PHE A 30 -11.03 17.55 4.46
CA PHE A 30 -11.00 17.65 3.01
C PHE A 30 -10.22 16.48 2.37
N LEU A 31 -10.82 15.87 1.34
CA LEU A 31 -10.25 14.81 0.50
C LEU A 31 -9.68 13.60 1.25
N THR A 32 -10.23 13.26 2.43
CA THR A 32 -9.78 12.13 3.25
C THR A 32 -9.75 10.81 2.49
N GLU A 33 -10.74 10.56 1.62
CA GLU A 33 -10.80 9.38 0.76
C GLU A 33 -9.60 9.30 -0.20
N TYR A 34 -9.31 10.39 -0.92
CA TYR A 34 -8.20 10.46 -1.87
C TYR A 34 -6.84 10.32 -1.16
N LYS A 35 -6.68 10.94 0.01
CA LYS A 35 -5.48 10.78 0.85
C LYS A 35 -5.29 9.32 1.26
N ALA A 36 -6.36 8.64 1.67
CA ALA A 36 -6.32 7.21 2.01
C ALA A 36 -6.00 6.33 0.79
N GLY A 37 -6.58 6.64 -0.38
CA GLY A 37 -6.26 5.98 -1.63
C GLY A 37 -4.80 6.15 -2.04
N LEU A 38 -4.23 7.34 -1.84
CA LEU A 38 -2.80 7.59 -2.09
C LEU A 38 -1.91 6.74 -1.18
N VAL A 39 -2.26 6.58 0.09
CA VAL A 39 -1.53 5.69 1.00
C VAL A 39 -1.62 4.23 0.53
N MET A 40 -2.77 3.76 0.07
CA MET A 40 -2.90 2.42 -0.52
C MET A 40 -1.97 2.25 -1.72
N LEU A 41 -2.00 3.21 -2.65
CA LEU A 41 -1.12 3.23 -3.83
C LEU A 41 0.35 3.18 -3.44
N ALA A 42 0.77 3.97 -2.45
CA ALA A 42 2.14 3.99 -1.96
C ALA A 42 2.57 2.63 -1.37
N LEU A 43 1.73 2.03 -0.51
CA LEU A 43 2.02 0.74 0.11
C LEU A 43 2.12 -0.39 -0.92
N GLU A 44 1.21 -0.42 -1.90
CA GLU A 44 1.24 -1.40 -2.99
C GLU A 44 2.48 -1.21 -3.88
N THR A 45 2.84 0.04 -4.17
CA THR A 45 4.06 0.37 -4.92
C THR A 45 5.31 -0.06 -4.17
N TRP A 46 5.36 0.16 -2.86
CA TRP A 46 6.50 -0.27 -2.03
C TRP A 46 6.68 -1.79 -2.03
N ILE A 47 5.59 -2.56 -2.00
CA ILE A 47 5.67 -4.02 -2.16
C ILE A 47 6.30 -4.38 -3.50
N LEU A 48 5.86 -3.76 -4.59
CA LEU A 48 6.42 -4.01 -5.93
C LEU A 48 7.90 -3.62 -6.03
N LEU A 49 8.29 -2.48 -5.45
CA LEU A 49 9.69 -2.06 -5.39
C LEU A 49 10.56 -3.04 -4.62
N SER A 50 10.08 -3.53 -3.45
CA SER A 50 10.80 -4.55 -2.68
C SER A 50 10.98 -5.84 -3.50
N LEU A 51 9.94 -6.31 -4.19
CA LEU A 51 10.01 -7.49 -5.04
C LEU A 51 11.00 -7.29 -6.21
N GLY A 52 10.97 -6.13 -6.85
CA GLY A 52 11.92 -5.77 -7.91
C GLY A 52 13.36 -5.75 -7.40
N ALA A 53 13.60 -5.16 -6.23
CA ALA A 53 14.91 -5.15 -5.59
C ALA A 53 15.40 -6.58 -5.30
N TYR A 54 14.55 -7.46 -4.71
CA TYR A 54 14.92 -8.86 -4.47
C TYR A 54 15.20 -9.63 -5.76
N TYR A 55 14.41 -9.39 -6.82
CA TYR A 55 14.66 -10.00 -8.12
C TYR A 55 16.02 -9.60 -8.69
N VAL A 56 16.38 -8.32 -8.65
CA VAL A 56 17.68 -7.81 -9.11
C VAL A 56 18.83 -8.36 -8.26
N ILE A 57 18.67 -8.42 -6.94
CA ILE A 57 19.67 -9.01 -6.02
C ILE A 57 19.89 -10.50 -6.31
N TYR A 58 18.81 -11.25 -6.59
CA TYR A 58 18.88 -12.69 -6.84
C TYR A 58 19.49 -13.01 -8.21
N THR A 59 19.06 -12.31 -9.25
CA THR A 59 19.53 -12.55 -10.63
C THR A 59 20.89 -11.93 -10.92
N LYS A 60 21.38 -11.02 -10.06
CA LYS A 60 22.60 -10.23 -10.28
C LYS A 60 22.60 -9.39 -11.55
N ASN A 61 21.44 -9.22 -12.17
CA ASN A 61 21.28 -8.41 -13.37
C ASN A 61 20.85 -7.01 -12.96
N PHE A 62 21.77 -6.06 -13.05
CA PHE A 62 21.46 -4.67 -12.79
C PHE A 62 20.53 -4.14 -13.89
N ILE A 63 19.30 -3.80 -13.51
CA ILE A 63 18.31 -3.21 -14.41
C ILE A 63 18.28 -1.71 -14.12
N GLU A 64 18.72 -0.91 -15.09
CA GLU A 64 18.52 0.54 -15.05
C GLU A 64 17.05 0.85 -15.29
N LEU A 65 16.30 1.03 -14.20
CA LEU A 65 14.88 1.36 -14.27
C LEU A 65 14.71 2.83 -14.65
N THR A 66 14.12 3.08 -15.81
CA THR A 66 13.64 4.40 -16.22
C THR A 66 12.12 4.40 -16.31
N ILE A 67 11.48 5.55 -16.06
CA ILE A 67 10.01 5.69 -16.03
C ILE A 67 9.36 5.30 -17.36
N SER A 68 10.07 5.44 -18.48
CA SER A 68 9.60 5.06 -19.81
C SER A 68 9.60 3.54 -20.06
N MET A 69 10.23 2.73 -19.21
CA MET A 69 10.27 1.29 -19.41
C MET A 69 8.94 0.63 -19.05
N PRO A 70 8.42 -0.28 -19.90
CA PRO A 70 7.18 -1.02 -19.63
C PRO A 70 7.17 -1.74 -18.29
N ILE A 71 8.32 -2.27 -17.85
CA ILE A 71 8.45 -2.94 -16.55
C ILE A 71 8.17 -2.00 -15.36
N VAL A 72 8.26 -0.69 -15.55
CA VAL A 72 7.97 0.33 -14.52
C VAL A 72 6.53 0.82 -14.65
N TYR A 73 6.12 1.31 -15.83
CA TYR A 73 4.82 1.96 -15.96
C TYR A 73 3.64 0.96 -16.02
N VAL A 74 3.83 -0.26 -16.52
CA VAL A 74 2.73 -1.25 -16.59
C VAL A 74 2.26 -1.67 -15.20
N PRO A 75 3.14 -2.09 -14.26
CA PRO A 75 2.72 -2.36 -12.88
C PRO A 75 2.09 -1.16 -12.19
N ALA A 76 2.61 0.05 -12.42
CA ALA A 76 2.07 1.28 -11.86
C ALA A 76 0.63 1.55 -12.35
N VAL A 77 0.36 1.38 -13.65
CA VAL A 77 -0.98 1.51 -14.23
C VAL A 77 -1.93 0.44 -13.67
N ILE A 78 -1.47 -0.80 -13.51
CA ILE A 78 -2.28 -1.89 -12.93
C ILE A 78 -2.66 -1.55 -11.48
N VAL A 79 -1.71 -1.12 -10.66
CA VAL A 79 -1.94 -0.70 -9.27
C VAL A 79 -2.91 0.48 -9.20
N TYR A 80 -2.72 1.49 -10.06
CA TYR A 80 -3.61 2.64 -10.14
C TYR A 80 -5.04 2.23 -10.54
N ALA A 81 -5.19 1.48 -11.62
CA ALA A 81 -6.48 1.00 -12.09
C ALA A 81 -7.18 0.11 -11.05
N PHE A 82 -6.42 -0.74 -10.35
CA PHE A 82 -6.94 -1.58 -9.28
C PHE A 82 -7.54 -0.72 -8.14
N ASN A 83 -6.78 0.25 -7.61
CA ASN A 83 -7.26 1.16 -6.57
C ASN A 83 -8.46 1.98 -7.03
N TYR A 84 -8.43 2.50 -8.26
CA TYR A 84 -9.55 3.23 -8.82
C TYR A 84 -10.81 2.36 -8.87
N LEU A 85 -10.72 1.13 -9.36
CA LEU A 85 -11.86 0.23 -9.48
C LEU A 85 -12.38 -0.28 -8.12
N THR A 86 -11.52 -0.44 -7.12
CA THR A 86 -11.91 -0.99 -5.82
C THR A 86 -12.40 0.09 -4.86
N ILE A 87 -11.72 1.23 -4.81
CA ILE A 87 -11.99 2.33 -3.89
C ILE A 87 -12.93 3.33 -4.56
N HIS A 88 -12.51 4.04 -5.61
CA HIS A 88 -13.26 5.18 -6.13
C HIS A 88 -14.48 4.80 -7.00
N TYR A 89 -14.40 3.71 -7.74
CA TYR A 89 -15.46 3.32 -8.67
C TYR A 89 -16.70 2.77 -7.94
N LYS A 90 -17.85 3.41 -8.19
CA LYS A 90 -19.17 3.07 -7.63
C LYS A 90 -19.25 3.14 -6.10
N ASP A 91 -18.34 3.87 -5.44
CA ASP A 91 -18.41 4.12 -4.00
C ASP A 91 -18.54 2.86 -3.13
N ARG A 92 -18.06 1.71 -3.62
CA ARG A 92 -18.29 0.42 -2.96
C ARG A 92 -17.67 0.37 -1.56
N TRP A 93 -16.61 1.14 -1.34
CA TRP A 93 -15.95 1.31 -0.06
C TRP A 93 -16.89 1.90 1.01
N LYS A 94 -17.82 2.81 0.64
CA LYS A 94 -18.74 3.46 1.59
C LYS A 94 -19.64 2.45 2.31
N ARG A 95 -20.11 1.43 1.58
CA ARG A 95 -20.92 0.34 2.17
C ARG A 95 -20.13 -0.44 3.23
N TYR A 96 -18.87 -0.74 2.95
CA TYR A 96 -17.99 -1.43 3.91
C TYR A 96 -17.63 -0.53 5.10
N ASN A 97 -17.46 0.78 4.88
CA ASN A 97 -17.23 1.75 5.94
C ASN A 97 -18.37 1.73 6.98
N VAL A 98 -19.63 1.73 6.52
CA VAL A 98 -20.80 1.60 7.41
C VAL A 98 -20.80 0.26 8.15
N GLU A 99 -20.49 -0.84 7.46
CA GLU A 99 -20.40 -2.17 8.07
C GLU A 99 -19.33 -2.23 9.18
N PHE A 100 -18.15 -1.67 8.93
CA PHE A 100 -17.03 -1.70 9.87
C PHE A 100 -17.15 -0.69 11.01
N ALA A 101 -17.88 0.40 10.82
CA ALA A 101 -18.22 1.33 11.89
C ALA A 101 -19.01 0.64 13.02
N ASN A 102 -19.83 -0.36 12.68
CA ASN A 102 -20.63 -1.13 13.62
C ASN A 102 -19.86 -2.24 14.37
N TYR A 103 -18.54 -2.39 14.13
CA TYR A 103 -17.74 -3.38 14.86
C TYR A 103 -17.54 -2.99 16.33
N SER A 104 -17.50 -4.02 17.20
CA SER A 104 -17.22 -3.82 18.63
C SER A 104 -15.85 -3.15 18.86
N LYS A 105 -15.74 -2.35 19.93
CA LYS A 105 -14.50 -1.62 20.29
C LYS A 105 -13.28 -2.55 20.33
N ARG A 106 -13.44 -3.76 20.89
CA ARG A 106 -12.37 -4.78 20.97
C ARG A 106 -11.91 -5.21 19.57
N LYS A 107 -12.84 -5.52 18.67
CA LYS A 107 -12.53 -5.96 17.30
C LYS A 107 -11.83 -4.85 16.51
N ASN A 108 -12.30 -3.61 16.64
CA ASN A 108 -11.69 -2.45 15.98
C ASN A 108 -10.29 -2.10 16.50
N ARG A 109 -10.02 -2.35 17.79
CA ARG A 109 -8.69 -2.16 18.39
C ARG A 109 -7.70 -3.21 17.90
N ILE A 110 -8.06 -4.50 17.96
CA ILE A 110 -7.20 -5.59 17.48
C ILE A 110 -6.90 -5.43 15.99
N GLY A 111 -7.95 -5.22 15.18
CA GLY A 111 -7.75 -5.04 13.75
C GLY A 111 -6.95 -3.77 13.39
N GLY A 112 -6.97 -2.74 14.25
CA GLY A 112 -6.09 -1.58 14.07
C GLY A 112 -4.62 -1.90 14.28
N TRP A 113 -4.29 -2.64 15.33
CA TRP A 113 -2.91 -3.10 15.56
C TRP A 113 -2.41 -4.02 14.43
N ILE A 114 -3.29 -4.87 13.89
CA ILE A 114 -2.95 -5.72 12.74
C ILE A 114 -2.62 -4.86 11.51
N VAL A 115 -3.48 -3.90 11.15
CA VAL A 115 -3.22 -3.01 10.00
C VAL A 115 -1.93 -2.21 10.19
N PHE A 116 -1.71 -1.67 11.39
CA PHE A 116 -0.48 -0.96 11.71
C PHE A 116 0.78 -1.84 11.58
N GLY A 117 0.72 -3.07 12.10
CA GLY A 117 1.81 -4.05 11.97
C GLY A 117 2.12 -4.41 10.53
N ILE A 118 1.10 -4.57 9.68
CA ILE A 118 1.28 -4.83 8.24
C ILE A 118 1.97 -3.64 7.56
N ILE A 119 1.55 -2.40 7.85
CA ILE A 119 2.18 -1.20 7.29
C ILE A 119 3.66 -1.13 7.70
N LEU A 120 3.97 -1.35 8.97
CA LEU A 120 5.35 -1.39 9.46
C LEU A 120 6.17 -2.49 8.80
N LEU A 121 5.58 -3.65 8.54
CA LEU A 121 6.23 -4.75 7.84
C LEU A 121 6.57 -4.36 6.40
N ILE A 122 5.63 -3.73 5.68
CA ILE A 122 5.87 -3.26 4.29
C ILE A 122 7.02 -2.24 4.26
N ILE A 123 7.01 -1.26 5.16
CA ILE A 123 8.06 -0.24 5.24
C ILE A 123 9.41 -0.87 5.59
N SER A 124 9.45 -1.69 6.63
CA SER A 124 10.69 -2.37 7.06
C SER A 124 11.24 -3.28 5.96
N ASN A 125 10.36 -3.98 5.23
CA ASN A 125 10.73 -4.82 4.10
C ASN A 125 11.33 -4.00 2.95
N LEU A 126 10.78 -2.82 2.64
CA LEU A 126 11.35 -1.93 1.63
C LEU A 126 12.75 -1.43 2.03
N ILE A 127 12.90 -0.96 3.27
CA ILE A 127 14.18 -0.51 3.80
C ILE A 127 15.21 -1.64 3.73
N TYR A 128 14.82 -2.84 4.13
CA TYR A 128 15.68 -4.01 4.09
C TYR A 128 16.07 -4.42 2.66
N ALA A 129 15.12 -4.36 1.71
CA ALA A 129 15.40 -4.65 0.31
C ALA A 129 16.45 -3.69 -0.28
N PHE A 130 16.32 -2.39 -0.01
CA PHE A 130 17.32 -1.40 -0.44
C PHE A 130 18.66 -1.54 0.28
N TYR A 131 18.65 -1.89 1.57
CA TYR A 131 19.87 -2.19 2.31
C TYR A 131 20.63 -3.37 1.68
N LEU A 132 19.94 -4.46 1.35
CA LEU A 132 20.56 -5.60 0.67
C LEU A 132 21.07 -5.22 -0.72
N MET A 133 20.32 -4.41 -1.46
CA MET A 133 20.73 -3.94 -2.78
C MET A 133 22.02 -3.11 -2.71
N GLY A 134 22.16 -2.26 -1.69
CA GLY A 134 23.37 -1.45 -1.45
C GLY A 134 24.59 -2.27 -1.03
N LYS A 135 24.41 -3.50 -0.53
CA LYS A 135 25.52 -4.39 -0.17
C LYS A 135 26.10 -5.20 -1.33
N VAL A 136 25.41 -5.26 -2.46
CA VAL A 136 25.88 -6.03 -3.61
C VAL A 136 26.99 -5.25 -4.32
N GLU A 137 28.11 -5.91 -4.59
CA GLU A 137 29.21 -5.34 -5.40
C GLU A 137 28.85 -5.36 -6.89
N TRP A 138 28.04 -4.39 -7.33
CA TRP A 138 27.53 -4.31 -8.71
C TRP A 138 28.62 -4.23 -9.77
N ASN A 139 29.81 -3.72 -9.44
CA ASN A 139 30.96 -3.64 -10.35
C ASN A 139 31.41 -5.02 -10.87
N LYS A 140 31.09 -6.12 -10.18
CA LYS A 140 31.40 -7.49 -10.61
C LYS A 140 30.43 -8.04 -11.66
N TYR A 141 29.31 -7.35 -11.89
CA TYR A 141 28.20 -7.82 -12.72
C TYR A 141 27.82 -6.81 -13.81
N ARG A 142 28.64 -5.78 -14.01
CA ARG A 142 28.44 -4.73 -15.01
C ARG A 142 29.41 -4.91 -16.17
#